data_AF-A0A8T7CN41-F1
#
_entry.id   AF-A0A8T7CN41-F1
#
_cell.length_a   1.000
_cell.length_b   1.000
_cell.length_c   1.000
_cell.angle_alpha   90.00
_cell.angle_beta   90.00
_cell.angle_gamma   90.00
#
_symmetry.space_group_name_H-M   'P 1'
#
loop_
_entity.id
_entity.type
_entity.pdbx_description
1 polymer ?
#
loop_
_entity_poly.entity_id
_entity_poly.type
_entity_poly.pdbx_seq_one_letter_code
_entity_poly.pdbx_strand_id
1 'polypeptide(L)'
;SSAFLYLIDPATAPTITGTVIGADTGQPVAAEVSAGMPFTTSTSVDGSFSLQLVSGTYDLAVIPADANYAPAELPGLSINDSETISQDFVLYPYCDLFSDDVENGNQGWTTEGSWAITTESANSGSHSWTDSPGGNYFNNSSVALTSPVIDVSGSQGVRLEFASFCETESSYDYCVLEINAGGSWDEIARYDGIDSSWQDLQFELPQLANSTAFSFRFRLETDVSIVENGWHVDDIRVRTAGPQCLSADADVDGIDDLADNCTEIANPDQRDTDGDGFGNICDPDLDGSGLVNFADLNILSDNFFQSGDLDSDFDGDGQTNFVDLSILADFFFQAPGPAAGQ
;
A
#
# COMPACT_ATOMS: atom_id res chain seq x y z
N SER A 1 -28.24 33.87 -0.88
CA SER A 1 -27.10 33.19 -0.26
C SER A 1 -26.87 33.82 1.10
N SER A 2 -27.06 33.08 2.19
CA SER A 2 -26.78 33.57 3.54
C SER A 2 -25.33 33.20 3.85
N ALA A 3 -24.45 34.19 3.98
CA ALA A 3 -23.09 33.98 4.45
C ALA A 3 -23.12 33.96 5.98
N PHE A 4 -22.71 32.84 6.58
CA PHE A 4 -22.47 32.76 8.01
C PHE A 4 -21.06 33.27 8.30
N LEU A 5 -20.94 34.30 9.13
CA LEU A 5 -19.67 34.81 9.61
C LEU A 5 -19.44 34.24 11.01
N TYR A 6 -18.42 33.40 11.16
CA TYR A 6 -17.95 32.97 12.47
C TYR A 6 -17.03 34.06 13.04
N LEU A 7 -17.47 34.73 14.10
CA LEU A 7 -16.60 35.59 14.91
C LEU A 7 -15.98 34.72 16.00
N ILE A 8 -14.68 34.49 15.90
CA ILE A 8 -13.90 33.74 16.88
C ILE A 8 -13.21 34.75 17.80
N ASP A 9 -13.50 34.70 19.09
CA ASP A 9 -12.72 35.43 20.09
C ASP A 9 -11.50 34.57 20.47
N PRO A 10 -10.26 34.97 20.08
CA PRO A 10 -9.07 34.17 20.31
C PRO A 10 -8.76 33.89 21.79
N ALA A 11 -9.37 34.62 22.74
CA ALA A 11 -9.20 34.36 24.17
C ALA A 11 -10.08 33.22 24.70
N THR A 12 -11.16 32.87 24.00
CA THR A 12 -12.13 31.84 24.42
C THR A 12 -12.35 30.74 23.37
N ALA A 13 -11.75 30.90 22.19
CA ALA A 13 -11.85 29.96 21.09
C ALA A 13 -11.34 28.56 21.47
N PRO A 14 -12.14 27.51 21.26
CA PRO A 14 -11.62 26.16 21.30
C PRO A 14 -10.50 25.97 20.28
N THR A 15 -9.50 25.17 20.64
CA THR A 15 -8.34 24.89 19.80
C THR A 15 -8.05 23.40 19.79
N ILE A 16 -7.86 22.83 18.60
CA ILE A 16 -7.32 21.48 18.44
C ILE A 16 -5.86 21.64 18.01
N THR A 17 -4.96 21.01 18.73
CA THR A 17 -3.52 21.00 18.45
C THR A 17 -3.04 19.57 18.27
N GLY A 18 -1.93 19.37 17.60
CA GLY A 18 -1.30 18.05 17.53
C GLY A 18 -0.19 18.02 16.51
N THR A 19 0.22 16.81 16.15
CA THR A 19 1.24 16.54 15.14
C THR A 19 0.72 15.56 14.08
N VAL A 20 1.28 15.65 12.88
CA VAL A 20 1.07 14.68 11.80
C VAL A 20 2.43 14.08 11.45
N ILE A 21 2.55 12.76 11.61
CA ILE A 21 3.79 12.01 11.33
C ILE A 21 3.52 10.82 10.41
N GLY A 22 4.55 10.38 9.68
CA GLY A 22 4.51 9.16 8.89
C GLY A 22 4.74 7.93 9.78
N ALA A 23 3.95 6.89 9.58
CA ALA A 23 4.02 5.63 10.34
C ALA A 23 5.32 4.84 10.08
N ASP A 24 5.83 4.93 8.86
CA ASP A 24 7.04 4.29 8.35
C ASP A 24 8.33 4.99 8.80
N THR A 25 8.33 6.33 8.81
CA THR A 25 9.54 7.11 9.09
C THR A 25 9.59 7.70 10.50
N GLY A 26 8.44 7.80 11.17
CA GLY A 26 8.27 8.59 12.40
C GLY A 26 8.53 10.09 12.21
N GLN A 27 8.70 10.56 10.96
CA GLN A 27 9.03 11.94 10.65
C GLN A 27 7.78 12.80 10.40
N PRO A 28 7.86 14.13 10.59
CA PRO A 28 6.81 15.06 10.22
C PRO A 28 6.31 14.92 8.77
N VAL A 29 5.00 14.87 8.58
CA VAL A 29 4.37 14.88 7.24
C VAL A 29 3.65 16.20 7.02
N ALA A 30 3.93 16.85 5.88
CA ALA A 30 3.21 18.03 5.47
C ALA A 30 1.77 17.67 5.08
N ALA A 31 0.78 18.29 5.74
CA ALA A 31 -0.63 17.99 5.52
C ALA A 31 -1.53 19.21 5.74
N GLU A 32 -2.73 19.16 5.15
CA GLU A 32 -3.86 19.99 5.54
C GLU A 32 -4.69 19.26 6.59
N VAL A 33 -5.05 19.95 7.68
CA VAL A 33 -5.95 19.46 8.72
C VAL A 33 -7.23 20.27 8.69
N SER A 34 -8.37 19.60 8.58
CA SER A 34 -9.68 20.21 8.36
C SER A 34 -10.73 19.66 9.32
N ALA A 35 -11.56 20.56 9.87
CA ALA A 35 -12.80 20.22 10.58
C ALA A 35 -14.04 20.61 9.72
N GLY A 36 -13.85 20.67 8.40
CA GLY A 36 -14.82 21.21 7.45
C GLY A 36 -14.71 22.72 7.28
N MET A 37 -15.02 23.21 6.08
CA MET A 37 -14.93 24.63 5.75
C MET A 37 -15.80 25.50 6.69
N PRO A 38 -15.28 26.60 7.26
CA PRO A 38 -13.99 27.24 6.96
C PRO A 38 -12.83 26.82 7.87
N PHE A 39 -13.01 25.84 8.76
CA PHE A 39 -12.03 25.45 9.77
C PHE A 39 -10.97 24.52 9.16
N THR A 40 -9.91 25.13 8.62
CA THR A 40 -8.77 24.44 8.00
C THR A 40 -7.46 25.05 8.46
N THR A 41 -6.40 24.25 8.52
CA THR A 41 -5.03 24.68 8.81
C THR A 41 -4.03 23.77 8.11
N SER A 42 -2.78 24.18 7.99
CA SER A 42 -1.69 23.33 7.48
C SER A 42 -0.70 23.04 8.60
N THR A 43 -0.06 21.88 8.51
CA THR A 43 1.05 21.53 9.42
C THR A 43 2.24 22.46 9.20
N SER A 44 2.96 22.71 10.28
CA SER A 44 4.27 23.37 10.28
C SER A 44 5.36 22.38 9.83
N VAL A 45 6.59 22.87 9.68
CA VAL A 45 7.75 22.07 9.24
C VAL A 45 8.11 20.91 10.19
N ASP A 46 7.72 21.03 11.46
CA ASP A 46 7.88 20.00 12.48
C ASP A 46 6.65 19.08 12.59
N GLY A 47 5.69 19.20 11.66
CA GLY A 47 4.48 18.39 11.60
C GLY A 47 3.40 18.87 12.55
N SER A 48 3.67 19.88 13.37
CA SER A 48 2.69 20.41 14.32
C SER A 48 1.60 21.21 13.62
N PHE A 49 0.37 21.13 14.12
CA PHE A 49 -0.73 21.97 13.67
C PHE A 49 -1.49 22.57 14.87
N SER A 50 -2.17 23.68 14.60
CA SER A 50 -3.09 24.32 15.52
C SER A 50 -4.30 24.84 14.74
N LEU A 51 -5.48 24.33 15.08
CA LEU A 51 -6.74 24.67 14.45
C LEU A 51 -7.65 25.35 15.48
N GLN A 52 -8.04 26.60 15.23
CA GLN A 52 -9.05 27.30 16.02
C GLN A 52 -10.41 27.16 15.37
N LEU A 53 -11.42 26.91 16.20
CA LEU A 53 -12.79 26.65 15.77
C LEU A 53 -13.78 27.20 16.79
N VAL A 54 -15.06 26.87 16.63
CA VAL A 54 -16.12 27.14 17.63
C VAL A 54 -16.48 25.84 18.34
N SER A 55 -17.16 25.92 19.48
CA SER A 55 -17.60 24.70 20.16
C SER A 55 -18.62 23.94 19.31
N GLY A 56 -18.50 22.62 19.32
CA GLY A 56 -19.25 21.77 18.42
C GLY A 56 -18.73 20.35 18.38
N THR A 57 -19.26 19.57 17.44
CA THR A 57 -18.78 18.22 17.13
C THR A 57 -18.39 18.19 15.67
N TYR A 58 -17.21 17.68 15.39
CA TYR A 58 -16.56 17.75 14.09
C TYR A 58 -15.99 16.40 13.69
N ASP A 59 -16.03 16.13 12.39
CA ASP A 59 -15.22 15.09 11.78
C ASP A 59 -13.93 15.76 11.31
N LEU A 60 -12.80 15.34 11.86
CA LEU A 60 -11.50 15.83 11.42
C LEU A 60 -11.03 15.00 10.22
N ALA A 61 -10.44 15.66 9.24
CA ALA A 61 -9.75 15.05 8.12
C ALA A 61 -8.33 15.60 8.01
N VAL A 62 -7.38 14.72 7.72
CA VAL A 62 -5.98 15.05 7.43
C VAL A 62 -5.68 14.60 6.00
N ILE A 63 -5.32 15.55 5.15
CA ILE A 63 -5.00 15.32 3.75
C ILE A 63 -3.50 15.57 3.58
N PRO A 64 -2.68 14.53 3.38
CA PRO A 64 -1.25 14.69 3.17
C PRO A 64 -0.95 15.40 1.85
N ALA A 65 0.11 16.20 1.84
CA ALA A 65 0.64 16.79 0.61
C ALA A 65 1.39 15.76 -0.25
N ASP A 66 1.95 14.72 0.39
CA ASP A 66 2.55 13.58 -0.30
C ASP A 66 1.50 12.51 -0.59
N ALA A 67 1.27 12.24 -1.87
CA ALA A 67 0.27 11.28 -2.34
C ALA A 67 0.60 9.82 -1.99
N ASN A 68 1.81 9.55 -1.50
CA ASN A 68 2.20 8.24 -0.98
C ASN A 68 1.62 7.95 0.40
N TYR A 69 1.09 8.93 1.13
CA TYR A 69 0.39 8.69 2.39
C TYR A 69 -1.13 8.70 2.20
N ALA A 70 -1.82 7.79 2.89
CA ALA A 70 -3.29 7.81 2.93
C ALA A 70 -3.81 8.96 3.80
N PRO A 71 -4.94 9.59 3.41
CA PRO A 71 -5.67 10.50 4.28
C PRO A 71 -6.12 9.79 5.57
N ALA A 72 -6.24 10.55 6.66
CA ALA A 72 -6.78 10.06 7.92
C ALA A 72 -8.01 10.84 8.34
N GLU A 73 -8.99 10.16 8.94
CA GLU A 73 -10.21 10.79 9.46
C GLU A 73 -10.45 10.41 10.93
N LEU A 74 -10.96 11.35 11.71
CA LEU A 74 -11.42 11.15 13.07
C LEU A 74 -12.84 11.71 13.22
N PRO A 75 -13.87 10.86 13.16
CA PRO A 75 -15.25 11.31 13.25
C PRO A 75 -15.67 11.64 14.69
N GLY A 76 -16.55 12.62 14.84
CA GLY A 76 -17.29 12.86 16.08
C GLY A 76 -16.49 13.48 17.23
N LEU A 77 -15.42 14.24 16.95
CA LEU A 77 -14.67 14.96 17.97
C LEU A 77 -15.48 16.12 18.51
N SER A 78 -15.90 16.06 19.78
CA SER A 78 -16.58 17.15 20.47
C SER A 78 -15.59 18.07 21.20
N ILE A 79 -15.74 19.38 21.03
CA ILE A 79 -14.92 20.39 21.73
C ILE A 79 -15.80 21.54 22.25
N ASN A 80 -15.53 21.99 23.47
CA ASN A 80 -16.28 23.03 24.18
C ASN A 80 -15.54 24.37 24.20
N ASP A 81 -16.24 25.45 24.53
CA ASP A 81 -15.63 26.78 24.62
C ASP A 81 -14.44 26.79 25.59
N SER A 82 -13.35 27.46 25.20
CA SER A 82 -12.09 27.54 25.95
C SER A 82 -11.41 26.20 26.24
N GLU A 83 -11.78 25.15 25.51
CA GLU A 83 -11.12 23.85 25.56
C GLU A 83 -9.95 23.78 24.58
N THR A 84 -8.88 23.09 24.98
CA THR A 84 -7.79 22.71 24.09
C THR A 84 -7.67 21.19 24.08
N ILE A 85 -7.82 20.60 22.90
CA ILE A 85 -7.66 19.15 22.69
C ILE A 85 -6.36 18.90 21.94
N SER A 86 -5.57 17.96 22.45
CA SER A 86 -4.40 17.43 21.73
C SER A 86 -4.82 16.19 20.96
N GLN A 87 -4.65 16.20 19.64
CA GLN A 87 -4.96 15.08 18.75
C GLN A 87 -3.84 14.92 17.71
N ASP A 88 -3.07 13.85 17.86
CA ASP A 88 -2.03 13.48 16.90
C ASP A 88 -2.60 12.56 15.80
N PHE A 89 -1.98 12.60 14.63
CA PHE A 89 -2.31 11.74 13.50
C PHE A 89 -1.04 11.03 13.01
N VAL A 90 -1.20 9.74 12.74
CA VAL A 90 -0.17 8.90 12.14
C VAL A 90 -0.70 8.48 10.77
N LEU A 91 0.01 8.85 9.72
CA LEU A 91 -0.36 8.54 8.34
C LEU A 91 0.42 7.31 7.86
N TYR A 92 -0.30 6.35 7.29
CA TYR A 92 0.30 5.15 6.72
C TYR A 92 0.64 5.38 5.25
N PRO A 93 1.80 4.90 4.78
CA PRO A 93 2.10 4.91 3.35
C PRO A 93 1.19 3.93 2.61
N TYR A 94 1.03 4.18 1.32
CA TYR A 94 0.36 3.28 0.39
C TYR A 94 1.29 2.14 -0.03
N CYS A 95 0.80 0.91 0.05
CA CYS A 95 1.40 -0.27 -0.57
C CYS A 95 0.47 -0.91 -1.59
N ASP A 96 1.04 -1.61 -2.56
CA ASP A 96 0.29 -2.30 -3.61
C ASP A 96 -0.24 -3.63 -3.05
N LEU A 97 -1.56 -3.78 -3.03
CA LEU A 97 -2.21 -5.04 -2.63
C LEU A 97 -2.51 -5.93 -3.83
N PHE A 98 -2.83 -5.30 -4.96
CA PHE A 98 -3.04 -5.95 -6.25
C PHE A 98 -2.41 -5.08 -7.33
N SER A 99 -1.73 -5.71 -8.28
CA SER A 99 -1.14 -5.04 -9.44
C SER A 99 -1.17 -5.95 -10.66
N ASP A 100 -1.54 -5.41 -11.82
CA ASP A 100 -1.47 -6.08 -13.10
C ASP A 100 -1.02 -5.09 -14.19
N ASP A 101 0.17 -5.32 -14.73
CA ASP A 101 0.75 -4.60 -15.87
C ASP A 101 0.40 -5.25 -17.22
N VAL A 102 -0.46 -6.29 -17.21
CA VAL A 102 -1.02 -6.97 -18.39
C VAL A 102 0.00 -7.76 -19.23
N GLU A 103 1.29 -7.68 -18.94
CA GLU A 103 2.36 -8.36 -19.69
C GLU A 103 2.38 -9.88 -19.47
N ASN A 104 1.81 -10.33 -18.36
CA ASN A 104 1.84 -11.74 -17.93
C ASN A 104 0.58 -12.52 -18.32
N GLY A 105 -0.20 -11.99 -19.28
CA GLY A 105 -1.45 -12.58 -19.71
C GLY A 105 -2.58 -12.39 -18.70
N ASN A 106 -3.66 -13.16 -18.82
CA ASN A 106 -4.82 -13.00 -17.95
C ASN A 106 -4.57 -13.60 -16.55
N GLN A 107 -4.37 -12.73 -15.55
CA GLN A 107 -4.11 -13.07 -14.15
C GLN A 107 -5.38 -13.25 -13.29
N GLY A 108 -6.45 -13.83 -13.86
CA GLY A 108 -7.70 -14.14 -13.14
C GLY A 108 -8.87 -13.19 -13.40
N TRP A 109 -8.71 -12.29 -14.37
CA TRP A 109 -9.79 -11.45 -14.87
C TRP A 109 -10.87 -12.26 -15.57
N THR A 110 -12.12 -11.83 -15.36
CA THR A 110 -13.28 -12.38 -16.05
C THR A 110 -13.74 -11.44 -17.16
N THR A 111 -13.74 -11.93 -18.39
CA THR A 111 -14.19 -11.19 -19.57
C THR A 111 -15.65 -11.53 -19.90
N GLU A 112 -16.51 -10.52 -19.90
CA GLU A 112 -17.87 -10.57 -20.45
C GLU A 112 -17.86 -9.87 -21.82
N GLY A 113 -17.98 -10.63 -22.91
CA GLY A 113 -18.01 -10.07 -24.26
C GLY A 113 -16.64 -10.04 -24.94
N SER A 114 -16.30 -8.91 -25.57
CA SER A 114 -15.16 -8.79 -26.50
C SER A 114 -13.83 -8.41 -25.87
N TRP A 115 -13.79 -8.15 -24.56
CA TRP A 115 -12.57 -7.81 -23.85
C TRP A 115 -11.44 -8.84 -24.05
N ALA A 116 -10.26 -8.34 -24.43
CA ALA A 116 -9.07 -9.15 -24.64
C ALA A 116 -7.79 -8.36 -24.38
N ILE A 117 -6.69 -9.07 -24.16
CA ILE A 117 -5.35 -8.49 -24.16
C ILE A 117 -4.93 -8.23 -25.61
N THR A 118 -4.39 -7.04 -25.88
CA THR A 118 -3.94 -6.59 -27.20
C THR A 118 -2.50 -6.08 -27.15
N THR A 119 -1.87 -5.97 -28.32
CA THR A 119 -0.58 -5.31 -28.51
C THR A 119 -0.69 -4.07 -29.41
N GLU A 120 -1.91 -3.56 -29.62
CA GLU A 120 -2.19 -2.42 -30.51
C GLU A 120 -1.80 -1.08 -29.89
N SER A 121 -1.96 -0.98 -28.57
CA SER A 121 -1.56 0.14 -27.73
C SER A 121 -1.29 -0.37 -26.33
N ALA A 122 -0.36 0.24 -25.61
CA ALA A 122 -0.08 -0.02 -24.20
C ALA A 122 0.50 1.25 -23.57
N ASN A 123 0.26 1.46 -22.28
CA ASN A 123 0.85 2.57 -21.53
C ASN A 123 2.27 2.21 -21.11
N SER A 124 2.46 0.98 -20.64
CA SER A 124 3.76 0.40 -20.33
C SER A 124 3.93 -0.93 -21.07
N GLY A 125 5.16 -1.45 -21.13
CA GLY A 125 5.42 -2.72 -21.80
C GLY A 125 4.98 -2.78 -23.27
N SER A 126 4.18 -3.80 -23.60
CA SER A 126 3.70 -4.12 -24.94
C SER A 126 2.25 -4.63 -25.00
N HIS A 127 1.59 -4.82 -23.86
CA HIS A 127 0.24 -5.35 -23.73
C HIS A 127 -0.66 -4.39 -22.97
N SER A 128 -1.94 -4.36 -23.33
CA SER A 128 -2.99 -3.75 -22.50
C SER A 128 -4.30 -4.51 -22.68
N TRP A 129 -5.26 -4.29 -21.79
CA TRP A 129 -6.63 -4.76 -22.02
C TRP A 129 -7.36 -3.79 -22.94
N THR A 130 -8.16 -4.33 -23.85
CA THR A 130 -9.11 -3.55 -24.66
C THR A 130 -10.45 -4.28 -24.79
N ASP A 131 -11.55 -3.53 -24.84
CA ASP A 131 -12.85 -4.11 -25.18
C ASP A 131 -13.00 -4.43 -26.67
N SER A 132 -12.16 -3.82 -27.52
CA SER A 132 -12.31 -3.79 -28.98
C SER A 132 -11.04 -4.23 -29.71
N PRO A 133 -10.55 -5.46 -29.48
CA PRO A 133 -9.33 -5.94 -30.13
C PRO A 133 -9.53 -6.02 -31.65
N GLY A 134 -8.62 -5.42 -32.42
CA GLY A 134 -8.62 -5.52 -33.89
C GLY A 134 -9.57 -4.56 -34.62
N GLY A 135 -10.20 -3.59 -33.95
CA GLY A 135 -11.10 -2.63 -34.61
C GLY A 135 -11.97 -1.85 -33.62
N ASN A 136 -13.12 -1.37 -34.09
CA ASN A 136 -14.05 -0.60 -33.27
C ASN A 136 -15.07 -1.51 -32.57
N TYR A 137 -15.66 -1.03 -31.46
CA TYR A 137 -16.69 -1.77 -30.72
C TYR A 137 -17.95 -2.04 -31.55
N PHE A 138 -18.81 -2.94 -31.03
CA PHE A 138 -20.12 -3.23 -31.63
C PHE A 138 -21.23 -2.38 -31.02
N ASN A 139 -22.18 -1.95 -31.85
CA ASN A 139 -23.45 -1.33 -31.38
C ASN A 139 -24.26 -2.29 -30.50
N ASN A 140 -25.09 -1.73 -29.62
CA ASN A 140 -26.01 -2.41 -28.71
C ASN A 140 -25.31 -3.40 -27.78
N SER A 141 -24.12 -3.02 -27.30
CA SER A 141 -23.26 -3.86 -26.49
C SER A 141 -23.23 -3.38 -25.05
N SER A 142 -23.07 -4.34 -24.13
CA SER A 142 -22.73 -4.08 -22.74
C SER A 142 -21.73 -5.16 -22.34
N VAL A 143 -20.44 -4.84 -22.47
CA VAL A 143 -19.32 -5.77 -22.29
C VAL A 143 -18.44 -5.29 -21.15
N ALA A 144 -17.87 -6.20 -20.36
CA ALA A 144 -17.11 -5.83 -19.18
C ALA A 144 -15.87 -6.70 -18.96
N LEU A 145 -14.82 -6.09 -18.42
CA LEU A 145 -13.66 -6.74 -17.84
C LEU A 145 -13.76 -6.62 -16.33
N THR A 146 -13.93 -7.74 -15.63
CA THR A 146 -14.11 -7.77 -14.18
C THR A 146 -12.87 -8.32 -13.49
N SER A 147 -12.41 -7.61 -12.46
CA SER A 147 -11.27 -8.02 -11.63
C SER A 147 -11.53 -9.36 -10.94
N PRO A 148 -10.47 -10.06 -10.49
CA PRO A 148 -10.61 -11.03 -9.41
C PRO A 148 -11.31 -10.42 -8.17
N VAL A 149 -11.73 -11.28 -7.24
CA VAL A 149 -12.17 -10.82 -5.92
C VAL A 149 -10.94 -10.43 -5.10
N ILE A 150 -10.96 -9.23 -4.53
CA ILE A 150 -9.87 -8.64 -3.75
C ILE A 150 -10.33 -8.48 -2.30
N ASP A 151 -9.51 -8.90 -1.36
CA ASP A 151 -9.72 -8.77 0.08
C ASP A 151 -8.86 -7.62 0.62
N VAL A 152 -9.50 -6.56 1.12
CA VAL A 152 -8.86 -5.37 1.73
C VAL A 152 -9.15 -5.31 3.22
N SER A 153 -9.38 -6.45 3.87
CA SER A 153 -9.63 -6.53 5.29
C SER A 153 -8.41 -6.06 6.09
N GLY A 154 -8.66 -5.27 7.14
CA GLY A 154 -7.59 -4.65 7.93
C GLY A 154 -6.94 -3.42 7.28
N SER A 155 -7.24 -3.14 6.00
CA SER A 155 -6.71 -2.00 5.28
C SER A 155 -7.62 -0.77 5.34
N GLN A 156 -6.99 0.40 5.25
CA GLN A 156 -7.60 1.73 5.11
C GLN A 156 -7.10 2.40 3.84
N GLY A 157 -7.66 3.55 3.47
CA GLY A 157 -7.24 4.29 2.27
C GLY A 157 -7.21 3.39 1.04
N VAL A 158 -8.35 2.79 0.66
CA VAL A 158 -8.38 1.94 -0.55
C VAL A 158 -8.37 2.85 -1.76
N ARG A 159 -7.41 2.65 -2.66
CA ARG A 159 -7.23 3.45 -3.86
C ARG A 159 -7.10 2.55 -5.08
N LEU A 160 -7.88 2.84 -6.12
CA LEU A 160 -7.73 2.21 -7.43
C LEU A 160 -6.99 3.17 -8.37
N GLU A 161 -5.90 2.68 -8.95
CA GLU A 161 -5.07 3.39 -9.93
C GLU A 161 -5.02 2.56 -11.21
N PHE A 162 -5.10 3.20 -12.38
CA PHE A 162 -4.86 2.56 -13.67
C PHE A 162 -4.58 3.60 -14.75
N ALA A 163 -3.80 3.21 -15.76
CA ALA A 163 -3.66 3.97 -16.98
C ALA A 163 -4.79 3.60 -17.95
N SER A 164 -5.35 4.59 -18.64
CA SER A 164 -6.44 4.34 -19.59
C SER A 164 -6.60 5.45 -20.62
N PHE A 165 -7.17 5.11 -21.77
CA PHE A 165 -7.85 6.06 -22.65
C PHE A 165 -9.17 5.47 -23.16
N CYS A 166 -10.14 6.32 -23.48
CA CYS A 166 -11.47 5.92 -23.90
C CYS A 166 -11.94 6.74 -25.11
N GLU A 167 -12.30 6.05 -26.19
CA GLU A 167 -12.80 6.62 -27.42
C GLU A 167 -14.20 6.08 -27.72
N THR A 168 -15.25 6.88 -27.50
CA THR A 168 -16.66 6.52 -27.70
C THR A 168 -17.46 7.62 -28.40
N GLU A 169 -18.68 7.29 -28.89
CA GLU A 169 -19.62 8.32 -29.33
C GLU A 169 -20.01 9.24 -28.15
N SER A 170 -19.65 10.51 -28.26
CA SER A 170 -19.96 11.52 -27.24
C SER A 170 -21.45 11.54 -26.90
N SER A 171 -21.77 11.40 -25.61
CA SER A 171 -23.10 11.45 -25.01
C SER A 171 -24.04 10.28 -25.32
N TYR A 172 -23.56 9.23 -26.00
CA TYR A 172 -24.36 8.04 -26.32
C TYR A 172 -23.70 6.75 -25.84
N ASP A 173 -22.38 6.68 -25.97
CA ASP A 173 -21.59 5.51 -25.61
C ASP A 173 -20.61 5.82 -24.49
N TYR A 174 -20.37 4.87 -23.60
CA TYR A 174 -19.72 5.14 -22.32
C TYR A 174 -18.76 4.04 -21.87
N CYS A 175 -17.58 4.47 -21.42
CA CYS A 175 -16.68 3.70 -20.57
C CYS A 175 -17.06 3.95 -19.12
N VAL A 176 -17.46 2.91 -18.38
CA VAL A 176 -18.00 3.00 -17.02
C VAL A 176 -17.14 2.16 -16.07
N LEU A 177 -16.58 2.81 -15.06
CA LEU A 177 -15.91 2.14 -13.94
C LEU A 177 -16.93 1.86 -12.85
N GLU A 178 -17.04 0.59 -12.44
CA GLU A 178 -17.98 0.16 -11.41
C GLU A 178 -17.26 -0.68 -10.34
N ILE A 179 -17.75 -0.65 -9.11
CA ILE A 179 -17.29 -1.49 -7.99
C ILE A 179 -18.43 -2.34 -7.44
N ASN A 180 -18.10 -3.45 -6.80
CA ASN A 180 -19.05 -4.29 -6.07
C ASN A 180 -18.39 -4.83 -4.80
N ALA A 181 -18.96 -4.53 -3.64
CA ALA A 181 -18.51 -5.00 -2.32
C ALA A 181 -19.53 -5.94 -1.65
N GLY A 182 -19.98 -6.97 -2.37
CA GLY A 182 -20.95 -7.97 -1.87
C GLY A 182 -22.42 -7.60 -2.09
N GLY A 183 -22.69 -6.72 -3.06
CA GLY A 183 -24.02 -6.16 -3.33
C GLY A 183 -24.26 -5.88 -4.82
N SER A 184 -24.81 -4.69 -5.12
CA SER A 184 -24.96 -4.17 -6.49
C SER A 184 -23.63 -3.65 -7.04
N TRP A 185 -23.58 -3.47 -8.35
CA TRP A 185 -22.53 -2.69 -9.00
C TRP A 185 -22.86 -1.22 -8.85
N ASP A 186 -21.94 -0.45 -8.26
CA ASP A 186 -22.04 0.99 -8.08
C ASP A 186 -21.06 1.69 -9.04
N GLU A 187 -21.57 2.65 -9.81
CA GLU A 187 -20.78 3.46 -10.75
C GLU A 187 -19.89 4.46 -9.99
N ILE A 188 -18.59 4.42 -10.27
CA ILE A 188 -17.59 5.34 -9.72
C ILE A 188 -17.28 6.47 -10.70
N ALA A 189 -17.15 6.13 -11.98
CA ALA A 189 -16.82 7.08 -13.02
C ALA A 189 -17.39 6.65 -14.37
N ARG A 190 -17.62 7.66 -15.22
CA ARG A 190 -18.13 7.49 -16.58
C ARG A 190 -17.42 8.46 -17.51
N TYR A 191 -16.98 7.95 -18.65
CA TYR A 191 -16.26 8.69 -19.69
C TYR A 191 -16.95 8.52 -21.04
N ASP A 192 -16.88 9.56 -21.85
CA ASP A 192 -17.35 9.56 -23.23
C ASP A 192 -16.50 10.47 -24.13
N GLY A 193 -16.65 10.28 -25.43
CA GLY A 193 -15.97 11.08 -26.46
C GLY A 193 -14.64 10.50 -26.90
N ILE A 194 -13.91 11.26 -27.71
CA ILE A 194 -12.74 10.78 -28.44
C ILE A 194 -11.47 11.33 -27.78
N ASP A 195 -10.98 10.62 -26.76
CA ASP A 195 -9.66 10.87 -26.16
C ASP A 195 -8.78 9.62 -26.31
N SER A 196 -7.77 9.73 -27.18
CA SER A 196 -6.78 8.68 -27.46
C SER A 196 -5.49 8.83 -26.67
N SER A 197 -5.42 9.77 -25.72
CA SER A 197 -4.25 9.96 -24.88
C SER A 197 -4.36 9.12 -23.61
N TRP A 198 -3.34 8.30 -23.33
CA TRP A 198 -3.22 7.61 -22.05
C TRP A 198 -3.21 8.62 -20.89
N GLN A 199 -4.08 8.38 -19.92
CA GLN A 199 -4.20 9.14 -18.68
C GLN A 199 -4.02 8.19 -17.49
N ASP A 200 -3.25 8.62 -16.50
CA ASP A 200 -3.18 7.95 -15.21
C ASP A 200 -4.39 8.40 -14.36
N LEU A 201 -5.28 7.47 -14.05
CA LEU A 201 -6.50 7.72 -13.29
C LEU A 201 -6.37 7.15 -11.88
N GLN A 202 -6.87 7.90 -10.90
CA GLN A 202 -6.81 7.55 -9.48
C GLN A 202 -8.17 7.80 -8.82
N PHE A 203 -8.67 6.80 -8.08
CA PHE A 203 -9.92 6.88 -7.33
C PHE A 203 -9.70 6.46 -5.89
N GLU A 204 -9.97 7.39 -4.97
CA GLU A 204 -10.09 7.08 -3.55
C GLU A 204 -11.45 6.40 -3.32
N LEU A 205 -11.42 5.22 -2.72
CA LEU A 205 -12.58 4.36 -2.49
C LEU A 205 -12.77 4.07 -0.99
N PRO A 206 -12.95 5.10 -0.13
CA PRO A 206 -13.05 4.93 1.32
C PRO A 206 -14.21 4.02 1.73
N GLN A 207 -15.26 3.91 0.91
CA GLN A 207 -16.39 2.99 1.11
C GLN A 207 -15.99 1.50 1.09
N LEU A 208 -14.81 1.18 0.56
CA LEU A 208 -14.27 -0.18 0.51
C LEU A 208 -13.39 -0.53 1.71
N ALA A 209 -13.10 0.42 2.60
CA ALA A 209 -12.23 0.17 3.76
C ALA A 209 -12.74 -1.02 4.59
N ASN A 210 -11.83 -1.93 4.97
CA ASN A 210 -12.12 -3.18 5.67
C ASN A 210 -13.06 -4.16 4.94
N SER A 211 -13.32 -4.00 3.64
CA SER A 211 -14.08 -5.00 2.89
C SER A 211 -13.30 -6.30 2.77
N THR A 212 -13.95 -7.43 3.06
CA THR A 212 -13.36 -8.78 2.94
C THR A 212 -13.45 -9.36 1.53
N ALA A 213 -14.22 -8.69 0.66
CA ALA A 213 -14.37 -9.07 -0.74
C ALA A 213 -14.95 -7.89 -1.51
N PHE A 214 -14.20 -7.40 -2.48
CA PHE A 214 -14.76 -6.53 -3.52
C PHE A 214 -14.19 -6.89 -4.89
N SER A 215 -14.88 -6.47 -5.92
CA SER A 215 -14.39 -6.48 -7.30
C SER A 215 -14.67 -5.13 -7.93
N PHE A 216 -13.91 -4.79 -8.96
CA PHE A 216 -14.21 -3.68 -9.84
C PHE A 216 -14.31 -4.17 -11.27
N ARG A 217 -14.95 -3.41 -12.14
CA ARG A 217 -15.02 -3.72 -13.56
C ARG A 217 -14.97 -2.48 -14.43
N PHE A 218 -14.41 -2.67 -15.60
CA PHE A 218 -14.44 -1.72 -16.71
C PHE A 218 -15.53 -2.18 -17.67
N ARG A 219 -16.59 -1.38 -17.84
CA ARG A 219 -17.72 -1.69 -18.71
C ARG A 219 -17.78 -0.72 -19.89
N LEU A 220 -17.93 -1.24 -21.10
CA LEU A 220 -18.35 -0.45 -22.26
C LEU A 220 -19.85 -0.66 -22.49
N GLU A 221 -20.59 0.45 -22.58
CA GLU A 221 -22.01 0.49 -22.94
C GLU A 221 -22.20 1.26 -24.25
N THR A 222 -22.88 0.65 -25.22
CA THR A 222 -23.05 1.24 -26.56
C THR A 222 -24.50 1.26 -27.05
N ASP A 223 -24.82 2.27 -27.83
CA ASP A 223 -26.11 2.54 -28.42
C ASP A 223 -26.29 1.85 -29.79
N VAL A 224 -27.30 2.22 -30.57
CA VAL A 224 -27.61 1.58 -31.85
C VAL A 224 -26.67 1.93 -33.02
N SER A 225 -25.83 2.96 -32.92
CA SER A 225 -25.04 3.52 -34.04
C SER A 225 -23.79 4.25 -33.59
N ILE A 226 -22.87 4.49 -34.55
CA ILE A 226 -21.55 5.09 -34.34
C ILE A 226 -20.67 4.19 -33.46
N VAL A 227 -19.48 3.91 -33.96
CA VAL A 227 -18.54 3.02 -33.29
C VAL A 227 -17.15 3.61 -33.39
N GLU A 228 -16.42 3.53 -32.30
CA GLU A 228 -15.08 4.05 -32.15
C GLU A 228 -14.18 2.96 -31.54
N ASN A 229 -12.94 3.32 -31.22
CA ASN A 229 -11.89 2.38 -30.80
C ASN A 229 -12.14 1.76 -29.41
N GLY A 230 -13.03 2.35 -28.61
CA GLY A 230 -13.39 1.83 -27.29
C GLY A 230 -12.38 2.19 -26.20
N TRP A 231 -12.23 1.30 -25.24
CA TRP A 231 -11.49 1.49 -24.01
C TRP A 231 -10.24 0.61 -23.99
N HIS A 232 -9.09 1.24 -23.72
CA HIS A 232 -7.88 0.54 -23.30
C HIS A 232 -7.54 0.81 -21.84
N VAL A 233 -7.10 -0.22 -21.12
CA VAL A 233 -6.73 -0.16 -19.70
C VAL A 233 -5.41 -0.90 -19.48
N ASP A 234 -4.52 -0.30 -18.71
CA ASP A 234 -3.19 -0.79 -18.40
C ASP A 234 -2.72 -0.33 -17.01
N ASP A 235 -1.59 -0.86 -16.52
CA ASP A 235 -0.95 -0.49 -15.25
C ASP A 235 -1.92 -0.45 -14.05
N ILE A 236 -2.74 -1.49 -13.91
CA ILE A 236 -3.86 -1.52 -12.96
C ILE A 236 -3.35 -1.86 -11.57
N ARG A 237 -3.69 -1.04 -10.56
CA ARG A 237 -3.28 -1.25 -9.16
C ARG A 237 -4.43 -0.97 -8.20
N VAL A 238 -4.53 -1.81 -7.18
CA VAL A 238 -5.25 -1.48 -5.94
C VAL A 238 -4.21 -1.26 -4.87
N ARG A 239 -4.11 -0.02 -4.42
CA ARG A 239 -3.24 0.38 -3.31
C ARG A 239 -4.06 0.52 -2.05
N THR A 240 -3.45 0.19 -0.93
CA THR A 240 -4.05 0.36 0.40
C THR A 240 -3.05 0.97 1.35
N ALA A 241 -3.52 1.39 2.53
CA ALA A 241 -2.68 1.84 3.62
C ALA A 241 -3.07 1.14 4.93
N GLY A 242 -2.15 1.08 5.87
CA GLY A 242 -2.35 0.45 7.18
C GLY A 242 -1.08 -0.24 7.67
N PRO A 243 -1.12 -0.90 8.84
CA PRO A 243 0.04 -1.58 9.39
C PRO A 243 0.68 -2.60 8.45
N GLN A 244 -0.11 -3.23 7.57
CA GLN A 244 0.40 -4.16 6.56
C GLN A 244 1.32 -3.49 5.54
N CYS A 245 1.22 -2.18 5.35
CA CYS A 245 2.09 -1.41 4.46
C CYS A 245 3.34 -0.89 5.16
N LEU A 246 3.57 -1.32 6.41
CA LEU A 246 4.78 -1.01 7.17
C LEU A 246 5.79 -2.15 7.17
N SER A 247 5.52 -3.27 6.49
CA SER A 247 6.51 -4.34 6.42
C SER A 247 7.68 -3.86 5.55
N ALA A 248 8.74 -3.45 6.23
CA ALA A 248 10.07 -3.54 5.70
C ALA A 248 10.43 -5.03 5.65
N ASP A 249 11.09 -5.42 4.57
CA ASP A 249 11.83 -6.66 4.38
C ASP A 249 13.21 -6.14 3.96
N ALA A 250 14.01 -5.79 4.96
CA ALA A 250 15.19 -4.95 4.81
C ALA A 250 16.32 -5.66 4.04
N ASP A 251 16.36 -7.00 4.10
CA ASP A 251 17.33 -7.83 3.40
C ASP A 251 16.78 -8.52 2.14
N VAL A 252 15.48 -8.36 1.86
CA VAL A 252 14.78 -8.77 0.64
C VAL A 252 14.75 -10.29 0.47
N ASP A 253 14.50 -11.01 1.57
CA ASP A 253 14.46 -12.46 1.62
C ASP A 253 13.03 -13.04 1.51
N GLY A 254 12.02 -12.17 1.57
CA GLY A 254 10.60 -12.50 1.47
C GLY A 254 9.91 -12.72 2.82
N ILE A 255 10.57 -12.42 3.94
CA ILE A 255 10.02 -12.41 5.28
C ILE A 255 9.98 -10.96 5.80
N ASP A 256 8.84 -10.54 6.36
CA ASP A 256 8.71 -9.20 6.91
C ASP A 256 9.64 -9.02 8.14
N ASP A 257 10.29 -7.87 8.33
CA ASP A 257 11.21 -7.56 9.44
C ASP A 257 10.64 -7.88 10.84
N LEU A 258 9.32 -7.85 11.01
CA LEU A 258 8.64 -8.17 12.27
C LEU A 258 8.51 -9.68 12.54
N ALA A 259 8.61 -10.48 11.49
CA ALA A 259 8.57 -11.93 11.49
C ALA A 259 9.94 -12.56 11.15
N ASP A 260 10.91 -11.74 10.75
CA ASP A 260 12.25 -12.13 10.34
C ASP A 260 13.21 -12.22 11.54
N ASN A 261 13.82 -13.39 11.73
CA ASN A 261 14.82 -13.60 12.77
C ASN A 261 16.25 -13.14 12.37
N CYS A 262 16.44 -12.62 11.14
CA CYS A 262 17.69 -12.02 10.65
C CYS A 262 17.49 -10.79 9.73
N THR A 263 16.75 -9.76 10.17
CA THR A 263 16.38 -8.50 9.44
C THR A 263 17.40 -7.80 8.52
N GLU A 264 18.69 -8.12 8.55
CA GLU A 264 19.71 -7.51 7.68
C GLU A 264 20.47 -8.55 6.82
N ILE A 265 20.18 -9.85 6.97
CA ILE A 265 20.87 -10.96 6.30
C ILE A 265 19.86 -12.03 5.87
N ALA A 266 19.59 -12.04 4.56
CA ALA A 266 18.58 -12.88 3.97
C ALA A 266 18.68 -14.37 4.36
N ASN A 267 17.64 -14.87 5.02
CA ASN A 267 17.46 -16.27 5.41
C ASN A 267 16.00 -16.72 5.24
N PRO A 268 15.54 -16.96 4.00
CA PRO A 268 14.12 -17.27 3.72
C PRO A 268 13.58 -18.54 4.40
N ASP A 269 14.47 -19.41 4.92
CA ASP A 269 14.11 -20.61 5.66
C ASP A 269 13.92 -20.39 7.16
N GLN A 270 14.30 -19.20 7.66
CA GLN A 270 14.10 -18.71 9.03
C GLN A 270 14.63 -19.70 10.08
N ARG A 271 15.73 -20.41 9.76
CA ARG A 271 16.28 -21.43 10.64
C ARG A 271 16.83 -20.81 11.93
N ASP A 272 16.32 -21.28 13.06
CA ASP A 272 16.73 -20.97 14.43
C ASP A 272 16.77 -22.30 15.19
N THR A 273 17.97 -22.83 15.39
CA THR A 273 18.17 -24.21 15.87
C THR A 273 18.12 -24.32 17.39
N ASP A 274 18.54 -23.28 18.10
CA ASP A 274 18.59 -23.25 19.56
C ASP A 274 17.36 -22.59 20.20
N GLY A 275 16.56 -21.88 19.38
CA GLY A 275 15.24 -21.36 19.72
C GLY A 275 15.28 -20.06 20.50
N ASP A 276 16.34 -19.27 20.35
CA ASP A 276 16.55 -18.03 21.10
C ASP A 276 15.88 -16.80 20.45
N GLY A 277 15.41 -16.96 19.20
CA GLY A 277 14.73 -15.94 18.41
C GLY A 277 15.60 -15.25 17.36
N PHE A 278 16.87 -15.62 17.23
CA PHE A 278 17.76 -15.19 16.15
C PHE A 278 18.03 -16.34 15.17
N GLY A 279 18.16 -16.01 13.88
CA GLY A 279 18.43 -17.04 12.88
C GLY A 279 19.90 -17.47 12.89
N ASN A 280 20.17 -18.75 12.61
CA ASN A 280 21.52 -19.32 12.62
C ASN A 280 22.53 -18.45 11.83
N ILE A 281 22.14 -17.87 10.69
CA ILE A 281 23.06 -17.11 9.83
C ILE A 281 23.52 -15.78 10.45
N CYS A 282 22.70 -15.19 11.32
CA CYS A 282 22.98 -13.92 12.01
C CYS A 282 23.25 -14.10 13.52
N ASP A 283 23.25 -15.36 14.01
CA ASP A 283 23.60 -15.70 15.38
C ASP A 283 24.79 -16.68 15.51
N PRO A 284 26.03 -16.17 15.43
CA PRO A 284 27.19 -17.00 15.77
C PRO A 284 27.54 -17.07 17.27
N ASP A 285 26.65 -16.67 18.20
CA ASP A 285 26.85 -16.72 19.67
C ASP A 285 26.42 -18.07 20.25
N LEU A 286 27.12 -19.13 19.83
CA LEU A 286 26.82 -20.53 20.14
C LEU A 286 26.79 -20.89 21.64
N ASP A 287 27.31 -20.03 22.53
CA ASP A 287 27.24 -20.21 23.99
C ASP A 287 26.19 -19.34 24.70
N GLY A 288 25.48 -18.48 23.97
CA GLY A 288 24.44 -17.58 24.46
C GLY A 288 24.94 -16.55 25.47
N SER A 289 26.20 -16.12 25.36
CA SER A 289 26.81 -15.14 26.27
C SER A 289 26.48 -13.68 25.92
N GLY A 290 25.86 -13.46 24.76
CA GLY A 290 25.53 -12.18 24.15
C GLY A 290 26.68 -11.54 23.38
N LEU A 291 27.76 -12.27 23.10
CA LEU A 291 28.95 -11.77 22.40
C LEU A 291 29.71 -12.89 21.69
N VAL A 292 29.81 -12.82 20.37
CA VAL A 292 30.60 -13.76 19.57
C VAL A 292 32.08 -13.61 19.88
N ASN A 293 32.72 -14.66 20.39
CA ASN A 293 34.09 -14.65 20.88
C ASN A 293 34.80 -16.02 20.74
N PHE A 294 35.93 -16.18 21.44
CA PHE A 294 36.71 -17.41 21.37
C PHE A 294 36.00 -18.64 21.98
N ALA A 295 35.00 -18.44 22.84
CA ALA A 295 34.17 -19.52 23.36
C ALA A 295 33.35 -20.15 22.23
N ASP A 296 32.70 -19.33 21.41
CA ASP A 296 31.90 -19.75 20.26
C ASP A 296 32.77 -20.43 19.21
N LEU A 297 33.96 -19.88 18.95
CA LEU A 297 34.94 -20.53 18.07
C LEU A 297 35.34 -21.94 18.57
N ASN A 298 35.41 -22.17 19.88
CA ASN A 298 35.69 -23.51 20.40
C ASN A 298 34.49 -24.45 20.16
N ILE A 299 33.26 -23.98 20.31
CA ILE A 299 32.05 -24.76 20.03
C ILE A 299 31.98 -25.13 18.55
N LEU A 300 32.17 -24.15 17.66
CA LEU A 300 32.25 -24.40 16.22
C LEU A 300 33.38 -25.38 15.88
N SER A 301 34.55 -25.23 16.52
CA SER A 301 35.68 -26.16 16.31
C SER A 301 35.38 -27.58 16.78
N ASP A 302 34.58 -27.77 17.83
CA ASP A 302 34.15 -29.09 18.31
C ASP A 302 33.14 -29.74 17.34
N ASN A 303 32.38 -28.90 16.62
CA ASN A 303 31.44 -29.31 15.58
C ASN A 303 32.06 -29.39 14.17
N PHE A 304 33.33 -29.04 14.00
CA PHE A 304 33.97 -28.97 12.71
C PHE A 304 33.98 -30.35 12.01
N PHE A 305 33.49 -30.40 10.76
CA PHE A 305 33.21 -31.59 9.95
C PHE A 305 32.05 -32.47 10.42
N GLN A 306 31.22 -32.02 11.35
CA GLN A 306 29.96 -32.68 11.66
C GLN A 306 28.91 -32.33 10.60
N SER A 307 28.01 -33.29 10.36
CA SER A 307 26.91 -33.15 9.40
C SER A 307 25.57 -33.16 10.11
N GLY A 308 24.63 -32.37 9.63
CA GLY A 308 23.30 -32.23 10.19
C GLY A 308 22.95 -30.77 10.38
N ASP A 309 21.75 -30.55 10.89
CA ASP A 309 21.21 -29.22 11.19
C ASP A 309 21.69 -28.79 12.59
N LEU A 310 22.99 -28.51 12.68
CA LEU A 310 23.61 -28.02 13.91
C LEU A 310 23.45 -26.50 13.96
N ASP A 311 23.42 -25.97 15.17
CA ASP A 311 23.43 -24.53 15.39
C ASP A 311 24.66 -23.85 14.74
N SER A 312 25.80 -24.54 14.74
CA SER A 312 27.04 -24.11 14.08
C SER A 312 27.10 -24.35 12.56
N ASP A 313 26.03 -24.84 11.93
CA ASP A 313 25.83 -24.81 10.48
C ASP A 313 25.05 -23.52 10.19
N PHE A 314 25.76 -22.45 9.83
CA PHE A 314 25.19 -21.12 9.66
C PHE A 314 24.67 -20.91 8.23
N ASP A 315 25.31 -21.52 7.23
CA ASP A 315 24.92 -21.38 5.81
C ASP A 315 23.87 -22.39 5.33
N GLY A 316 23.61 -23.44 6.12
CA GLY A 316 22.54 -24.40 5.87
C GLY A 316 22.87 -25.43 4.82
N ASP A 317 24.15 -25.63 4.53
CA ASP A 317 24.59 -26.68 3.62
C ASP A 317 24.57 -28.09 4.27
N GLY A 318 24.24 -28.16 5.56
CA GLY A 318 24.16 -29.39 6.35
C GLY A 318 25.51 -29.87 6.89
N GLN A 319 26.55 -29.04 6.86
CA GLN A 319 27.89 -29.36 7.36
C GLN A 319 28.55 -28.15 8.03
N THR A 320 28.92 -28.27 9.31
CA THR A 320 29.80 -27.29 9.94
C THR A 320 31.23 -27.39 9.38
N ASN A 321 31.65 -26.39 8.62
CA ASN A 321 32.88 -26.40 7.84
C ASN A 321 33.57 -25.02 7.79
N PHE A 322 34.45 -24.82 6.80
CA PHE A 322 35.21 -23.57 6.67
C PHE A 322 34.36 -22.35 6.28
N VAL A 323 33.18 -22.56 5.69
CA VAL A 323 32.24 -21.48 5.38
C VAL A 323 31.65 -20.93 6.68
N ASP A 324 31.20 -21.79 7.59
CA ASP A 324 30.69 -21.38 8.92
C ASP A 324 31.76 -20.70 9.77
N LEU A 325 33.01 -21.17 9.69
CA LEU A 325 34.13 -20.49 10.33
C LEU A 325 34.35 -19.08 9.77
N SER A 326 34.12 -18.88 8.47
CA SER A 326 34.19 -17.55 7.86
C SER A 326 33.07 -16.65 8.40
N ILE A 327 31.85 -17.17 8.48
CA ILE A 327 30.69 -16.46 9.03
C ILE A 327 30.98 -16.07 10.48
N LEU A 328 31.33 -17.00 11.36
CA LEU A 328 31.68 -16.69 12.76
C LEU A 328 32.77 -15.61 12.88
N ALA A 329 33.78 -15.67 12.00
CA ALA A 329 34.88 -14.72 12.01
C ALA A 329 34.43 -13.29 11.64
N ASP A 330 33.42 -13.14 10.79
CA ASP A 330 32.86 -11.83 10.41
C ASP A 330 32.11 -11.18 11.58
N PHE A 331 31.53 -11.99 12.47
CA PHE A 331 30.80 -11.53 13.67
C PHE A 331 31.68 -11.44 14.92
N PHE A 332 32.97 -11.74 14.82
CA PHE A 332 33.84 -11.82 15.99
C PHE A 332 33.92 -10.48 16.74
N PHE A 333 33.64 -10.50 18.05
CA PHE A 333 33.45 -9.35 18.94
C PHE A 333 32.16 -8.53 18.74
N GLN A 334 31.21 -9.03 17.97
CA GLN A 334 29.89 -8.42 17.80
C GLN A 334 28.86 -9.13 18.71
N ALA A 335 27.75 -8.45 18.97
CA ALA A 335 26.57 -9.10 19.55
C ALA A 335 25.89 -9.96 18.48
N PRO A 336 25.23 -11.06 18.84
CA PRO A 336 24.41 -11.82 17.90
C PRO A 336 23.13 -11.07 17.52
N GLY A 337 22.45 -11.55 16.48
CA GLY A 337 21.07 -11.20 16.19
C GLY A 337 20.86 -10.41 14.89
N PRO A 338 19.66 -9.88 14.66
CA PRO A 338 19.13 -9.57 13.33
C PRO A 338 19.79 -8.35 12.67
N ALA A 339 20.51 -7.55 13.46
CA ALA A 339 21.22 -6.36 13.01
C ALA A 339 22.74 -6.46 13.21
N ALA A 340 23.27 -7.65 13.50
CA ALA A 340 24.69 -7.86 13.71
C ALA A 340 25.45 -7.83 12.36
N GLY A 341 26.51 -7.03 12.27
CA GLY A 341 27.25 -6.79 11.03
C GLY A 341 27.53 -5.32 10.66
N GLN A 342 27.12 -4.33 11.50
CA GLN A 342 27.42 -2.90 11.32
C GLN A 342 28.60 -2.37 12.15
#